data_AF-A0A0R2QX20-F1
#
_entry.id   AF-A0A0R2QX20-F1
#
_cell.length_a   1.000
_cell.length_b   1.000
_cell.length_c   1.000
_cell.angle_alpha   90.00
_cell.angle_beta   90.00
_cell.angle_gamma   90.00
#
_symmetry.space_group_name_H-M   'P 1'
#
loop_
_entity.id
_entity.type
_entity.pdbx_description
1 polymer ?
#
loop_
_entity_poly.entity_id
_entity_poly.type
_entity_poly.pdbx_seq_one_letter_code
_entity_poly.pdbx_strand_id
1 'polypeptide(L)'
;MNAANNLALAQRGTVVVNHDNQGMNEPATKQDLRNQGIQIDSEFVKVDSRFANVDNQITNLRTDMNAGFDKVYSRFEIVDSQFANLRTDMDAKFDKAQVALNKTLLKFGSLYFTMMFAVLSVERWWR
;
A
#
# COMPACT_ATOMS: atom_id res chain seq x y z
N MET A 1 33.02 6.16 -5.62
CA MET A 1 31.96 6.22 -4.61
C MET A 1 32.26 7.43 -3.74
N ASN A 2 31.46 8.48 -3.90
CA ASN A 2 31.79 9.85 -3.55
C ASN A 2 31.66 10.09 -2.04
N ALA A 3 32.73 10.57 -1.42
CA ALA A 3 32.81 10.97 -0.03
C ALA A 3 32.32 12.41 0.11
N ALA A 4 31.12 12.63 0.66
CA ALA A 4 30.66 14.01 0.93
C ALA A 4 29.49 14.15 1.94
N ASN A 5 29.24 13.18 2.83
CA ASN A 5 28.12 13.29 3.78
C ASN A 5 28.58 13.23 5.24
N ASN A 6 29.66 13.94 5.55
CA ASN A 6 29.97 14.39 6.90
C ASN A 6 29.08 15.60 7.20
N LEU A 7 27.87 15.31 7.66
CA LEU A 7 26.94 16.23 8.32
C LEU A 7 27.70 16.97 9.43
N ALA A 8 28.14 18.19 9.14
CA ALA A 8 28.53 19.13 10.15
C ALA A 8 27.32 19.33 11.07
N LEU A 9 27.37 18.71 12.25
CA LEU A 9 26.52 19.05 13.39
C LEU A 9 26.80 20.51 13.72
N ALA A 10 26.13 21.42 13.00
CA ALA A 10 26.10 22.83 13.31
C ALA A 10 25.56 22.90 14.73
N GLN A 11 26.47 23.21 15.66
CA GLN A 11 26.23 23.37 17.06
C GLN A 11 25.19 24.48 17.21
N ARG A 12 23.89 24.11 17.26
CA ARG A 12 22.81 25.02 17.67
C ARG A 12 22.88 25.23 19.19
N GLY A 13 24.06 25.63 19.67
CA GLY A 13 24.17 26.30 20.95
C GLY A 13 23.89 27.76 20.66
N THR A 14 22.69 28.23 20.98
CA THR A 14 22.45 29.66 21.13
C THR A 14 23.56 30.16 22.06
N VAL A 15 24.40 31.08 21.60
CA VAL A 15 25.35 31.78 22.49
C VAL A 15 24.48 32.41 23.57
N VAL A 16 24.52 31.86 24.78
CA VAL A 16 23.91 32.50 25.94
C VAL A 16 24.79 33.71 26.19
N VAL A 17 24.42 34.84 25.59
CA VAL A 17 25.01 36.13 25.91
C VAL A 17 24.70 36.33 27.39
N ASN A 18 25.74 36.22 28.21
CA ASN A 18 25.70 36.51 29.64
C ASN A 18 25.38 38.00 29.75
N HIS A 19 24.10 38.34 29.81
CA HIS A 19 23.68 39.71 30.07
C HIS A 19 24.10 39.99 31.51
N ASP A 20 24.89 41.03 31.72
CA ASP A 20 25.34 41.44 33.04
C ASP A 20 24.14 41.51 34.00
N ASN A 21 24.13 40.65 35.03
CA ASN A 21 23.06 40.58 36.04
C ASN A 21 22.95 41.83 36.92
N GLN A 22 23.72 42.90 36.63
CA GLN A 22 23.73 44.16 37.36
C GLN A 22 22.40 44.92 37.26
N GLY A 23 21.60 44.69 36.21
CA GLY A 23 20.27 45.29 36.03
C GLY A 23 19.11 44.49 36.64
N MET A 24 19.33 43.28 37.16
CA MET A 24 18.26 42.43 37.72
C MET A 24 17.78 42.87 39.11
N ASN A 25 18.49 43.79 39.77
CA ASN A 25 18.13 44.34 41.07
C ASN A 25 17.27 45.62 40.97
N GLU A 26 17.02 46.12 39.77
CA GLU A 26 16.15 47.27 39.54
C GLU A 26 14.72 46.83 39.18
N PRO A 27 13.68 47.47 39.75
CA PRO A 27 12.30 47.14 39.39
C PRO A 27 12.03 47.49 37.92
N ALA A 28 11.44 46.54 37.18
CA ALA A 28 11.11 46.71 35.77
C ALA A 28 10.27 47.98 35.53
N THR A 29 10.63 48.74 34.50
CA THR A 29 9.88 49.95 34.16
C THR A 29 8.58 49.62 33.43
N LYS A 30 7.62 50.56 33.44
CA LYS A 30 6.37 50.40 32.65
C LYS A 30 6.65 50.22 31.15
N GLN A 31 7.76 50.77 30.64
CA GLN A 31 8.12 50.63 29.23
C GLN A 31 8.65 49.23 28.93
N ASP A 32 9.45 48.63 29.83
CA ASP A 32 9.97 47.28 29.67
C ASP A 32 8.84 46.26 29.60
N LEU A 33 7.86 46.38 30.50
CA LEU A 33 6.67 45.52 30.51
C LEU A 33 5.84 45.66 29.23
N ARG A 34 5.72 46.89 28.67
CA ARG A 34 5.03 47.12 27.39
C ARG A 34 5.77 46.46 26.23
N ASN A 35 7.10 46.60 26.18
CA ASN A 35 7.92 46.01 25.14
C ASN A 35 7.84 44.47 25.20
N GLN A 36 7.88 43.90 26.40
CA GLN A 36 7.66 42.46 26.60
C GLN A 36 6.28 42.01 26.14
N GLY A 37 5.21 42.74 26.48
CA GLY A 37 3.86 42.44 26.00
C GLY A 37 3.76 42.39 24.48
N ILE A 38 4.33 43.39 23.79
CA ILE A 38 4.37 43.43 22.32
C ILE A 38 5.17 42.27 21.74
N GLN A 39 6.32 41.94 22.36
CA GLN A 39 7.14 40.82 21.91
C GLN A 39 6.40 39.48 22.08
N ILE A 40 5.73 39.29 23.22
CA ILE A 40 4.92 38.10 23.51
C ILE A 40 3.79 37.96 22.48
N ASP A 41 3.04 39.02 22.21
CA ASP A 41 1.96 39.02 21.21
C ASP A 41 2.49 38.63 19.82
N SER A 42 3.64 39.18 19.42
CA SER A 42 4.28 38.85 18.14
C SER A 42 4.67 37.38 18.04
N GLU A 43 5.21 36.80 19.12
CA GLU A 43 5.53 35.37 19.16
C GLU A 43 4.26 34.50 19.15
N PHE A 44 3.18 34.90 19.83
CA PHE A 44 1.89 34.19 19.76
C PHE A 44 1.31 34.17 18.34
N VAL A 45 1.35 35.29 17.62
CA VAL A 45 0.92 35.34 16.21
C VAL A 45 1.73 34.37 15.33
N LYS A 46 3.04 34.25 15.57
CA LYS A 46 3.87 33.28 14.84
C LYS A 46 3.50 31.85 15.18
N VAL A 47 3.18 31.57 16.45
CA VAL A 47 2.74 30.26 16.91
C VAL A 47 1.41 29.88 16.25
N ASP A 48 0.43 30.79 16.24
CA ASP A 48 -0.86 30.56 15.59
C ASP A 48 -0.71 30.26 14.08
N SER A 49 0.16 31.00 13.40
CA SER A 49 0.48 30.76 11.99
C SER A 49 1.10 29.38 11.76
N ARG A 50 1.97 28.91 12.66
CA ARG A 50 2.54 27.55 12.60
C ARG A 50 1.49 26.48 12.84
N PHE A 51 0.56 26.69 13.78
CA PHE A 51 -0.54 25.75 14.01
C PHE A 51 -1.46 25.66 12.79
N ALA A 52 -1.85 26.78 12.20
CA ALA A 52 -2.64 26.79 10.97
C ALA A 52 -1.92 26.07 9.81
N ASN A 53 -0.60 26.21 9.71
CA ASN A 53 0.19 25.48 8.73
C ASN A 53 0.19 23.96 8.98
N VAL A 54 0.32 23.53 10.24
CA VAL A 54 0.23 22.11 10.63
C VAL A 54 -1.15 21.54 10.31
N ASP A 55 -2.23 22.24 10.62
CA ASP A 55 -3.60 21.80 10.31
C ASP A 55 -3.80 21.59 8.80
N ASN A 56 -3.26 22.48 7.98
CA ASN A 56 -3.26 22.33 6.53
C ASN A 56 -2.47 21.10 6.07
N GLN A 57 -1.27 20.86 6.64
CA GLN A 57 -0.47 19.68 6.31
C GLN A 57 -1.20 18.38 6.70
N ILE A 58 -1.85 18.34 7.86
CA ILE A 58 -2.65 17.19 8.31
C ILE A 58 -3.83 16.95 7.37
N THR A 59 -4.53 18.01 6.96
CA THR A 59 -5.66 17.92 6.03
C THR A 59 -5.22 17.38 4.66
N ASN A 60 -4.10 17.87 4.15
CA ASN A 60 -3.52 17.40 2.89
C ASN A 60 -3.11 15.92 3.00
N LEU A 61 -2.41 15.54 4.09
CA LEU A 61 -2.02 14.15 4.32
C LEU A 61 -3.23 13.22 4.36
N ARG A 62 -4.31 13.61 5.06
CA ARG A 62 -5.55 12.83 5.11
C ARG A 62 -6.19 12.67 3.73
N THR A 63 -6.18 13.73 2.94
CA THR A 63 -6.74 13.72 1.58
C THR A 63 -5.92 12.80 0.67
N ASP A 64 -4.59 12.91 0.71
CA ASP A 64 -3.68 12.06 -0.06
C ASP A 64 -3.79 10.58 0.35
N MET A 65 -3.93 10.31 1.65
CA MET A 65 -4.16 8.96 2.16
C MET A 65 -5.47 8.39 1.64
N ASN A 66 -6.57 9.14 1.71
CA ASN A 66 -7.86 8.69 1.18
C ASN A 66 -7.77 8.37 -0.32
N ALA A 67 -7.18 9.26 -1.12
CA ALA A 67 -6.97 9.01 -2.54
C ALA A 67 -6.05 7.81 -2.81
N GLY A 68 -5.06 7.58 -1.94
CA GLY A 68 -4.23 6.38 -1.97
C GLY A 68 -5.03 5.10 -1.71
N PHE A 69 -5.89 5.09 -0.69
CA PHE A 69 -6.76 3.97 -0.38
C PHE A 69 -7.78 3.69 -1.48
N ASP A 70 -8.39 4.72 -2.07
CA ASP A 70 -9.33 4.56 -3.18
C ASP A 70 -8.68 3.84 -4.37
N LYS A 71 -7.44 4.22 -4.72
CA LYS A 71 -6.66 3.53 -5.78
C LYS A 71 -6.38 2.07 -5.44
N VAL A 72 -6.11 1.77 -4.16
CA VAL A 72 -5.90 0.40 -3.69
C VAL A 72 -7.19 -0.41 -3.82
N TYR A 73 -8.34 0.13 -3.40
CA TYR A 73 -9.63 -0.54 -3.55
C TYR A 73 -9.94 -0.86 -5.01
N SER A 74 -9.79 0.11 -5.92
CA SER A 74 -10.02 -0.14 -7.35
C SER A 74 -9.09 -1.22 -7.93
N ARG A 75 -7.83 -1.28 -7.46
CA ARG A 75 -6.90 -2.36 -7.86
C ARG A 75 -7.36 -3.72 -7.34
N PHE A 76 -7.87 -3.79 -6.12
CA PHE A 76 -8.41 -5.03 -5.57
C PHE A 76 -9.65 -5.51 -6.34
N GLU A 77 -10.57 -4.63 -6.71
CA GLU A 77 -11.73 -5.00 -7.54
C GLU A 77 -11.31 -5.59 -8.90
N ILE A 78 -10.29 -5.00 -9.53
CA ILE A 78 -9.72 -5.53 -10.78
C ILE A 78 -9.11 -6.92 -10.56
N VAL A 79 -8.41 -7.12 -9.45
CA VAL A 79 -7.80 -8.42 -9.10
C VAL A 79 -8.89 -9.46 -8.84
N ASP A 80 -9.93 -9.13 -8.08
CA ASP A 80 -11.06 -10.03 -7.81
C ASP A 80 -11.76 -10.46 -9.10
N SER A 81 -11.98 -9.51 -10.02
CA SER A 81 -12.53 -9.81 -11.35
C SER A 81 -11.61 -10.75 -12.15
N GLN A 82 -10.30 -10.52 -12.14
CA GLN A 82 -9.35 -11.42 -12.80
C GLN A 82 -9.34 -12.82 -12.19
N PHE A 83 -9.44 -12.94 -10.86
CA PHE A 83 -9.55 -14.24 -10.19
C PHE A 83 -10.85 -14.96 -10.54
N ALA A 84 -11.98 -14.26 -10.58
CA ALA A 84 -13.26 -14.82 -10.99
C ALA A 84 -13.21 -15.35 -12.44
N ASN A 85 -12.60 -14.57 -13.35
CA ASN A 85 -12.39 -14.97 -14.73
C ASN A 85 -11.46 -16.18 -14.84
N LEU A 86 -10.35 -16.20 -14.10
CA LEU A 86 -9.43 -17.33 -14.07
C LEU A 86 -10.11 -18.61 -13.59
N ARG A 87 -10.92 -18.52 -12.53
CA ARG A 87 -11.68 -19.66 -12.03
C ARG A 87 -12.66 -20.19 -13.08
N THR A 88 -13.39 -19.30 -13.74
CA THR A 88 -14.34 -19.67 -14.79
C THR A 88 -13.64 -20.33 -15.99
N ASP A 89 -12.49 -19.81 -16.41
CA ASP A 89 -11.69 -20.41 -17.50
C ASP A 89 -11.13 -21.78 -17.10
N MET A 90 -10.69 -21.94 -15.84
CA MET A 90 -10.25 -23.23 -15.31
C MET A 90 -11.38 -24.26 -15.30
N ASP A 91 -12.56 -23.90 -14.80
CA ASP A 91 -13.73 -24.79 -14.77
C ASP A 91 -14.09 -25.22 -16.21
N ALA A 92 -14.14 -24.28 -17.16
CA ALA A 92 -14.41 -24.56 -18.56
C ALA A 92 -13.35 -25.47 -19.22
N LYS A 93 -12.07 -25.29 -18.88
CA LYS A 93 -10.98 -26.15 -19.36
C LYS A 93 -11.06 -27.55 -18.76
N PHE A 94 -11.41 -27.66 -17.48
CA PHE A 94 -11.57 -28.94 -16.81
C PHE A 94 -12.75 -29.73 -17.38
N ASP A 95 -13.90 -29.09 -17.61
CA ASP A 95 -15.06 -29.71 -18.26
C ASP A 95 -14.70 -30.23 -19.66
N LYS A 96 -13.99 -29.43 -20.46
CA LYS A 96 -13.51 -29.85 -21.78
C LYS A 96 -12.57 -31.05 -21.68
N ALA A 97 -11.66 -31.07 -20.70
CA ALA A 97 -10.76 -32.19 -20.48
C ALA A 97 -11.53 -33.46 -20.08
N GLN A 98 -12.52 -33.36 -19.19
CA GLN A 98 -13.37 -34.48 -18.78
C GLN A 98 -14.15 -35.06 -19.96
N VAL A 99 -14.76 -34.20 -20.78
CA VAL A 99 -15.47 -34.63 -22.00
C VAL A 99 -14.53 -35.34 -22.98
N ALA A 100 -13.32 -34.79 -23.18
CA ALA A 100 -12.33 -35.41 -24.06
C ALA A 100 -11.89 -36.79 -23.55
N LEU A 101 -11.63 -36.93 -22.24
CA LEU A 101 -11.28 -38.20 -21.61
C LEU A 101 -12.41 -39.23 -21.70
N ASN A 102 -13.65 -38.84 -21.44
CA ASN A 102 -14.79 -39.74 -21.59
C ASN A 102 -14.92 -40.23 -23.04
N LYS A 103 -14.73 -39.34 -24.02
CA LYS A 103 -14.77 -39.69 -25.44
C LYS A 103 -13.66 -40.67 -25.82
N THR A 104 -12.44 -40.52 -25.31
CA THR A 104 -11.35 -41.46 -25.58
C THR A 104 -11.59 -42.80 -24.89
N LEU A 105 -12.02 -42.80 -23.63
CA LEU A 105 -12.39 -44.01 -22.90
C LEU A 105 -13.49 -44.81 -23.60
N LEU A 106 -14.54 -44.15 -24.08
CA LEU A 106 -15.61 -44.79 -24.84
C LEU A 106 -15.09 -45.41 -26.15
N LYS A 107 -14.21 -44.71 -26.89
CA LYS A 107 -13.59 -45.25 -28.11
C LYS A 107 -12.77 -46.50 -27.82
N PHE A 108 -11.94 -46.47 -26.77
CA PHE A 108 -11.16 -47.64 -26.38
C PHE A 108 -12.08 -48.77 -25.93
N GLY A 109 -13.07 -48.50 -25.06
CA GLY A 109 -14.03 -49.51 -24.61
C GLY A 109 -14.78 -50.17 -25.77
N SER A 110 -15.25 -49.39 -26.73
CA SER A 110 -15.88 -49.92 -27.96
C SER A 110 -14.91 -50.77 -28.78
N LEU A 111 -13.65 -50.33 -28.93
CA LEU A 111 -12.63 -51.09 -29.66
C LEU A 111 -12.35 -52.43 -28.99
N TYR A 112 -12.11 -52.44 -27.68
CA TYR A 112 -11.92 -53.67 -26.88
C TYR A 112 -13.11 -54.61 -27.01
N PHE A 113 -14.34 -54.09 -26.93
CA PHE A 113 -15.56 -54.87 -27.11
C PHE A 113 -15.58 -55.54 -28.49
N THR A 114 -15.38 -54.79 -29.57
CA THR A 114 -15.37 -55.36 -30.93
C THR A 114 -14.29 -56.41 -31.14
N MET A 115 -13.09 -56.22 -30.58
CA MET A 115 -12.01 -57.20 -30.66
C MET A 115 -12.34 -58.49 -29.89
N MET A 116 -12.92 -58.37 -28.69
CA MET A 116 -13.32 -59.54 -27.90
C MET A 116 -14.33 -60.41 -28.65
N PHE A 117 -15.33 -59.80 -29.30
CA PHE A 117 -16.28 -60.51 -30.15
C PHE A 117 -15.62 -61.14 -31.37
N ALA A 118 -14.67 -60.46 -32.00
CA ALA A 118 -13.93 -61.00 -33.14
C ALA A 118 -13.15 -62.27 -32.75
N VAL A 119 -12.41 -62.23 -31.63
CA VAL A 119 -11.66 -63.39 -31.12
C VAL A 119 -12.58 -64.57 -30.79
N LEU A 120 -13.67 -64.33 -30.06
CA LEU A 120 -14.66 -65.37 -29.73
C LEU A 120 -15.37 -65.95 -30.97
N SER A 121 -15.56 -65.14 -32.02
CA SER A 121 -16.18 -65.60 -33.26
C SER A 121 -15.25 -66.52 -34.06
N VAL A 122 -13.94 -66.29 -34.03
CA VAL A 122 -12.94 -67.17 -34.64
C VAL A 122 -12.92 -68.53 -33.93
N GLU A 123 -12.87 -68.54 -32.59
CA GLU A 123 -12.85 -69.80 -31.82
C GLU A 123 -14.09 -70.69 -32.05
N ARG A 124 -15.23 -70.08 -32.39
CA ARG A 124 -16.48 -70.81 -32.66
C ARG A 124 -16.57 -71.39 -34.08
N TRP A 125 -15.76 -70.91 -35.03
CA TRP A 125 -15.68 -71.46 -36.40
C TRP A 125 -14.69 -72.61 -36.54
N TRP A 126 -13.73 -72.71 -35.63
CA TRP A 126 -12.67 -73.74 -35.65
C TRP A 126 -12.98 -74.99 -34.80
N ARG A 127 -14.21 -75.11 -34.28
CA ARG A 127 -14.68 -76.24 -33.48
C ARG A 127 -15.93 -76.84 -34.12
#